data_AF-A0A1X1KCC4-F1
#
_entry.id   AF-A0A1X1KCC4-F1
#
_cell.length_a   1.000
_cell.length_b   1.000
_cell.length_c   1.000
_cell.angle_alpha   90.00
_cell.angle_beta   90.00
_cell.angle_gamma   90.00
#
_symmetry.space_group_name_H-M   'P 1'
#
loop_
_entity.id
_entity.type
_entity.pdbx_description
1 polymer ?
#
loop_
_entity_poly.entity_id
_entity_poly.type
_entity_poly.pdbx_seq_one_letter_code
_entity_poly.pdbx_strand_id
1 'polypeptide(L)'
;DATTVGDKPVTVVVKDKNGNVLVEVPATIKVVEAKPTPIETPVTNTPLTKEDIAKFVKVPEGGKVTNVENIPDLTTPGEKDPVKVTVELPNGKVITVDVPVNVTPVNEIETPVTNTPLTPEDYTKGITIPEGGKVTNVENIPDLTTPGKKDPVKVTVELPNGKVITVDIPVNVTPVKEIETPVTNTPLTPEDYTKGIKIP
;
A
#
# COMPACT_ATOMS: atom_id res chain seq x y z
N ASP A 1 21.44 -32.19 -4.79
CA ASP A 1 21.22 -31.22 -3.70
C ASP A 1 20.31 -30.10 -4.20
N ALA A 2 19.18 -29.87 -3.51
CA ALA A 2 18.17 -28.86 -3.87
C ALA A 2 18.22 -27.62 -2.97
N THR A 3 19.34 -27.39 -2.29
CA THR A 3 19.55 -26.24 -1.40
C THR A 3 19.91 -24.94 -2.11
N THR A 4 20.27 -25.00 -3.40
CA THR A 4 20.72 -23.84 -4.19
C THR A 4 19.92 -23.72 -5.48
N VAL A 5 19.62 -22.48 -5.86
CA VAL A 5 18.94 -22.11 -7.13
C VAL A 5 19.75 -22.62 -8.33
N GLY A 6 19.06 -23.00 -9.39
CA GLY A 6 19.64 -23.42 -10.67
C GLY A 6 19.22 -24.82 -11.10
N ASP A 7 19.69 -25.20 -12.29
CA ASP A 7 19.43 -26.51 -12.87
C ASP A 7 20.30 -27.58 -12.18
N LYS A 8 19.64 -28.57 -11.58
CA LYS A 8 20.29 -29.67 -10.87
C LYS A 8 20.10 -30.96 -11.66
N PRO A 9 21.19 -31.59 -12.15
CA PRO A 9 21.08 -32.90 -12.76
C PRO A 9 20.68 -33.93 -11.70
N VAL A 10 19.73 -34.78 -12.03
CA VAL A 10 19.31 -35.92 -11.23
C VAL A 10 19.22 -37.15 -12.13
N THR A 11 19.42 -38.33 -11.54
CA THR A 11 19.31 -39.59 -12.27
C THR A 11 18.09 -40.34 -11.75
N VAL A 12 17.14 -40.61 -12.62
CA VAL A 12 15.97 -41.43 -12.30
C VAL A 12 16.31 -42.89 -12.59
N VAL A 13 16.30 -43.72 -11.55
CA VAL A 13 16.63 -45.14 -11.64
C VAL A 13 15.34 -45.94 -11.77
N VAL A 14 15.11 -46.56 -12.92
CA VAL A 14 13.99 -47.48 -13.15
C VAL A 14 14.42 -48.89 -12.77
N LYS A 15 13.65 -49.56 -11.91
CA LYS A 15 13.95 -50.92 -11.43
C LYS A 15 12.89 -51.92 -11.87
N ASP A 16 13.28 -53.18 -12.04
CA ASP A 16 12.36 -54.29 -12.27
C ASP A 16 11.62 -54.70 -10.98
N LYS A 17 10.72 -55.69 -11.08
CA LYS A 17 9.94 -56.23 -9.95
C LYS A 17 10.81 -56.86 -8.85
N ASN A 18 12.06 -57.18 -9.17
CA ASN A 18 13.04 -57.80 -8.28
C ASN A 18 14.01 -56.74 -7.70
N GLY A 19 13.86 -55.47 -8.07
CA GLY A 19 14.69 -54.36 -7.61
C GLY A 19 15.97 -54.13 -8.42
N ASN A 20 16.18 -54.86 -9.53
CA ASN A 20 17.35 -54.66 -10.39
C ASN A 20 17.18 -53.40 -11.23
N VAL A 21 18.25 -52.62 -11.37
CA VAL A 21 18.25 -51.42 -12.22
C VAL A 21 18.13 -51.85 -13.69
N LEU A 22 17.09 -51.39 -14.36
CA LEU A 22 16.85 -51.60 -15.79
C LEU A 22 17.44 -50.46 -16.62
N VAL A 23 17.20 -49.22 -16.20
CA VAL A 23 17.64 -48.04 -16.91
C VAL A 23 17.83 -46.86 -15.96
N GLU A 24 18.86 -46.05 -16.23
CA GLU A 24 19.09 -44.77 -15.60
C GLU A 24 18.79 -43.66 -16.61
N VAL A 25 17.83 -42.80 -16.28
CA VAL A 25 17.45 -41.68 -17.15
C VAL A 25 17.95 -40.39 -16.53
N PRO A 26 18.81 -39.62 -17.23
CA PRO A 26 19.19 -38.29 -16.77
C PRO A 26 17.99 -37.35 -16.86
N ALA A 27 17.72 -36.62 -15.79
CA ALA A 27 16.71 -35.58 -15.72
C ALA A 27 17.31 -34.33 -15.08
N THR A 28 16.63 -33.19 -15.25
CA THR A 28 17.05 -31.92 -14.68
C THR A 28 15.93 -31.35 -13.84
N ILE A 29 16.22 -30.98 -12.60
CA ILE A 29 15.28 -30.25 -11.74
C ILE A 29 15.73 -28.80 -11.71
N LYS A 30 14.84 -27.88 -12.10
CA LYS A 30 15.08 -26.44 -11.99
C LYS A 30 14.67 -25.97 -10.60
N VAL A 31 15.64 -25.59 -9.77
CA VAL A 31 15.38 -24.99 -8.46
C VAL A 31 15.30 -23.47 -8.63
N VAL A 32 14.21 -22.88 -8.18
CA VAL A 32 13.91 -21.45 -8.28
C VAL A 32 13.56 -20.92 -6.90
N GLU A 33 13.90 -19.67 -6.64
CA GLU A 33 13.61 -18.99 -5.38
C GLU A 33 12.36 -18.13 -5.50
N ALA A 34 11.54 -18.12 -4.45
CA ALA A 34 10.41 -17.20 -4.35
C ALA A 34 10.92 -15.83 -3.90
N LYS A 35 10.71 -14.80 -4.70
CA LYS A 35 11.10 -13.42 -4.36
C LYS A 35 9.85 -12.63 -3.92
N PRO A 36 9.90 -11.96 -2.75
CA PRO A 36 8.81 -11.11 -2.31
C PRO A 36 8.90 -9.73 -2.98
N THR A 37 7.73 -9.16 -3.25
CA THR A 37 7.56 -7.74 -3.55
C THR A 37 7.17 -7.02 -2.26
N PRO A 38 7.84 -5.93 -1.86
CA PRO A 38 7.43 -5.13 -0.71
C PRO A 38 5.98 -4.67 -0.82
N ILE A 39 5.28 -4.65 0.32
CA ILE A 39 3.93 -4.12 0.42
C ILE A 39 4.04 -2.68 0.89
N GLU A 40 3.54 -1.76 0.07
CA GLU A 40 3.34 -0.37 0.45
C GLU A 40 1.85 -0.04 0.45
N THR A 41 1.40 0.62 1.52
CA THR A 41 0.00 1.04 1.66
C THR A 41 -0.05 2.31 2.50
N PRO A 42 -0.95 3.26 2.22
CA PRO A 42 -1.28 4.29 3.19
C PRO A 42 -1.96 3.70 4.42
N VAL A 43 -1.96 4.46 5.53
CA VAL A 43 -2.72 4.14 6.73
C VAL A 43 -4.16 3.83 6.35
N THR A 44 -4.66 2.68 6.81
CA THR A 44 -6.01 2.21 6.50
C THR A 44 -6.57 1.36 7.63
N ASN A 45 -7.88 1.41 7.80
CA ASN A 45 -8.64 0.49 8.65
C ASN A 45 -8.98 -0.84 7.95
N THR A 46 -8.59 -0.99 6.67
CA THR A 46 -8.88 -2.19 5.89
C THR A 46 -7.74 -3.20 6.05
N PRO A 47 -7.95 -4.33 6.73
CA PRO A 47 -6.88 -5.33 6.91
C PRO A 47 -6.57 -6.08 5.60
N LEU A 48 -5.31 -6.51 5.48
CA LEU A 48 -4.88 -7.45 4.45
C LEU A 48 -5.21 -8.89 4.87
N THR A 49 -5.64 -9.69 3.91
CA THR A 49 -5.85 -11.13 4.11
C THR A 49 -4.61 -11.93 3.72
N LYS A 50 -4.57 -13.21 4.10
CA LYS A 50 -3.50 -14.13 3.68
C LYS A 50 -3.39 -14.21 2.15
N GLU A 51 -4.54 -14.20 1.46
CA GLU A 51 -4.59 -14.24 -0.01
C GLU A 51 -4.04 -12.95 -0.63
N ASP A 52 -4.35 -11.79 -0.04
CA ASP A 52 -3.85 -10.51 -0.50
C ASP A 52 -2.31 -10.47 -0.46
N ILE A 53 -1.73 -10.99 0.62
CA ILE A 53 -0.28 -11.05 0.84
C ILE A 53 0.37 -12.10 -0.08
N ALA A 54 -0.27 -13.26 -0.26
CA ALA A 54 0.24 -14.31 -1.14
C ALA A 54 0.49 -13.81 -2.57
N LYS A 55 -0.31 -12.85 -3.06
CA LYS A 55 -0.12 -12.21 -4.38
C LYS A 55 1.17 -11.38 -4.49
N PHE A 56 1.75 -10.92 -3.37
CA PHE A 56 3.03 -10.22 -3.35
C PHE A 56 4.24 -11.17 -3.35
N VAL A 57 4.02 -12.48 -3.29
CA VAL A 57 5.09 -13.47 -3.36
C VAL A 57 5.04 -14.16 -4.72
N LYS A 58 6.11 -14.01 -5.51
CA LYS A 58 6.22 -14.71 -6.79
C LYS A 58 6.57 -16.17 -6.55
N VAL A 59 5.55 -17.03 -6.56
CA VAL A 59 5.71 -18.49 -6.43
C VAL A 59 6.08 -19.10 -7.79
N PRO A 60 7.06 -20.02 -7.84
CA PRO A 60 7.41 -20.71 -9.07
C PRO A 60 6.33 -21.68 -9.53
N GLU A 61 6.31 -21.99 -10.83
CA GLU A 61 5.36 -22.93 -11.42
C GLU A 61 5.45 -24.32 -10.76
N GLY A 62 4.31 -24.84 -10.30
CA GLY A 62 4.20 -26.08 -9.53
C GLY A 62 4.41 -25.93 -8.01
N GLY A 63 4.80 -24.74 -7.54
CA GLY A 63 4.83 -24.39 -6.12
C GLY A 63 3.52 -23.77 -5.64
N LYS A 64 3.37 -23.62 -4.32
CA LYS A 64 2.20 -22.95 -3.71
C LYS A 64 2.56 -22.28 -2.38
N VAL A 65 1.84 -21.21 -2.04
CA VAL A 65 1.85 -20.66 -0.68
C VAL A 65 1.04 -21.61 0.22
N THR A 66 1.62 -22.02 1.34
CA THR A 66 0.97 -22.94 2.30
C THR A 66 0.57 -22.25 3.59
N ASN A 67 1.27 -21.17 3.97
CA ASN A 67 0.94 -20.41 5.17
C ASN A 67 1.38 -18.95 5.06
N VAL A 68 0.69 -18.07 5.78
CA VAL A 68 1.00 -16.65 5.94
C VAL A 68 0.77 -16.30 7.40
N GLU A 69 1.78 -15.71 8.04
CA GLU A 69 1.82 -15.36 9.45
C GLU A 69 2.32 -13.93 9.66
N ASN A 70 2.01 -13.35 10.83
CA ASN A 70 2.40 -11.99 11.22
C ASN A 70 1.82 -10.90 10.30
N ILE A 71 0.52 -10.97 10.00
CA ILE A 71 -0.15 -9.88 9.28
C ILE A 71 -0.15 -8.63 10.18
N PRO A 72 0.48 -7.52 9.76
CA PRO A 72 0.60 -6.34 10.60
C PRO A 72 -0.71 -5.57 10.66
N ASP A 73 -0.87 -4.78 11.72
CA ASP A 73 -1.85 -3.70 11.79
C ASP A 73 -1.44 -2.59 10.80
N LEU A 74 -2.41 -2.01 10.09
CA LEU A 74 -2.20 -0.97 9.08
C LEU A 74 -2.74 0.41 9.52
N THR A 75 -3.25 0.52 10.74
CA THR A 75 -3.81 1.77 11.29
C THR A 75 -2.74 2.74 11.76
N THR A 76 -1.49 2.27 11.89
CA THR A 76 -0.34 3.08 12.30
C THR A 76 0.68 3.20 11.16
N PRO A 77 1.28 4.38 10.92
CA PRO A 77 2.31 4.54 9.89
C PRO A 77 3.66 3.96 10.33
N GLY A 78 4.55 3.76 9.36
CA GLY A 78 5.92 3.29 9.55
C GLY A 78 6.20 1.89 8.98
N GLU A 79 7.46 1.50 9.04
CA GLU A 79 7.90 0.14 8.72
C GLU A 79 7.30 -0.84 9.73
N LYS A 80 6.72 -1.93 9.21
CA LYS A 80 6.13 -3.00 10.03
C LYS A 80 7.00 -4.24 10.00
N ASP A 81 6.76 -5.12 10.97
CA ASP A 81 7.37 -6.44 10.96
C ASP A 81 7.05 -7.15 9.64
N PRO A 82 8.06 -7.74 8.97
CA PRO A 82 7.83 -8.47 7.74
C PRO A 82 6.84 -9.62 7.94
N VAL A 83 5.95 -9.79 6.97
CA VAL A 83 5.01 -10.91 6.95
C VAL A 83 5.77 -12.16 6.54
N LYS A 84 5.61 -13.25 7.31
CA LYS A 84 6.26 -14.52 7.01
C LYS A 84 5.36 -15.36 6.11
N VAL A 85 5.83 -15.63 4.90
CA VAL A 85 5.12 -16.46 3.92
C VAL A 85 5.85 -17.78 3.73
N THR A 86 5.14 -18.87 3.95
CA THR A 86 5.67 -20.22 3.74
C THR A 86 5.27 -20.70 2.35
N VAL A 87 6.26 -21.12 1.56
CA VAL A 87 6.08 -21.59 0.19
C VAL A 87 6.59 -23.01 0.06
N GLU A 88 5.76 -23.90 -0.48
CA GLU A 88 6.16 -25.23 -0.90
C GLU A 88 6.59 -25.16 -2.37
N LEU A 89 7.84 -25.54 -2.64
CA LEU A 89 8.43 -25.58 -3.96
C LEU A 89 7.97 -26.84 -4.74
N PRO A 90 8.09 -26.86 -6.08
CA PRO A 90 7.68 -28.01 -6.90
C PRO A 90 8.40 -29.33 -6.55
N ASN A 91 9.55 -29.24 -5.88
CA ASN A 91 10.33 -30.38 -5.41
C ASN A 91 9.91 -30.86 -4.00
N GLY A 92 8.84 -30.30 -3.42
CA GLY A 92 8.35 -30.61 -2.08
C GLY A 92 9.11 -29.95 -0.92
N LYS A 93 10.16 -29.17 -1.20
CA LYS A 93 10.87 -28.41 -0.16
C LYS A 93 10.06 -27.19 0.26
N VAL A 94 10.03 -26.92 1.56
CA VAL A 94 9.38 -25.74 2.12
C VAL A 94 10.43 -24.66 2.42
N ILE A 95 10.12 -23.42 2.06
CA ILE A 95 10.92 -22.23 2.37
C ILE A 95 10.04 -21.15 3.03
N THR A 96 10.67 -20.26 3.78
CA THR A 96 10.01 -19.07 4.36
C THR A 96 10.57 -17.83 3.67
N VAL A 97 9.67 -16.95 3.27
CA VAL A 97 9.96 -15.69 2.60
C VAL A 97 9.39 -14.57 3.45
N ASP A 98 10.22 -13.61 3.80
CA ASP A 98 9.82 -12.43 4.56
C ASP A 98 9.40 -11.33 3.58
N VAL A 99 8.14 -10.89 3.67
CA VAL A 99 7.58 -9.82 2.83
C VAL A 99 7.64 -8.52 3.62
N PRO A 100 8.47 -7.54 3.23
CA PRO A 100 8.53 -6.25 3.90
C PRO A 100 7.19 -5.52 3.76
N VAL A 101 6.78 -4.80 4.80
CA VAL A 101 5.56 -3.99 4.79
C VAL A 101 5.89 -2.59 5.30
N ASN A 102 5.52 -1.57 4.55
CA ASN A 102 5.64 -0.17 4.92
C ASN A 102 4.29 0.52 4.83
N VAL A 103 3.91 1.24 5.89
CA VAL A 103 2.67 2.00 5.95
C VAL A 103 2.96 3.48 5.86
N THR A 104 2.50 4.14 4.81
CA THR A 104 2.71 5.58 4.61
C THR A 104 1.69 6.39 5.42
N PRO A 105 2.10 7.51 6.05
CA PRO A 105 1.17 8.35 6.80
C PRO A 105 0.16 9.04 5.87
N VAL A 106 -0.96 9.43 6.46
CA VAL A 106 -1.96 10.30 5.84
C VAL A 106 -1.82 11.68 6.44
N ASN A 107 -1.62 12.69 5.59
CA ASN A 107 -1.53 14.07 6.01
C ASN A 107 -2.93 14.67 6.16
N GLU A 108 -3.14 15.39 7.25
CA GLU A 108 -4.34 16.20 7.46
C GLU A 108 -4.38 17.35 6.44
N ILE A 109 -5.59 17.65 5.98
CA ILE A 109 -5.85 18.81 5.13
C ILE A 109 -6.34 19.93 6.02
N GLU A 110 -5.55 20.99 6.08
CA GLU A 110 -5.90 22.22 6.77
C GLU A 110 -6.19 23.32 5.74
N THR A 111 -7.38 23.88 5.78
CA THR A 111 -7.79 24.99 4.91
C THR A 111 -8.50 26.06 5.72
N PRO A 112 -8.32 27.36 5.42
CA PRO A 112 -9.23 28.37 5.94
C PRO A 112 -10.65 28.15 5.41
N VAL A 113 -11.63 28.73 6.10
CA VAL A 113 -13.01 28.81 5.60
C VAL A 113 -13.01 29.34 4.18
N THR A 114 -13.69 28.62 3.30
CA THR A 114 -13.76 28.95 1.88
C THR A 114 -15.12 28.56 1.30
N ASN A 115 -15.59 29.34 0.33
CA ASN A 115 -16.76 29.01 -0.49
C ASN A 115 -16.37 28.25 -1.76
N THR A 116 -15.06 28.13 -2.03
CA THR A 116 -14.56 27.36 -3.17
C THR A 116 -14.41 25.91 -2.73
N PRO A 117 -15.19 24.97 -3.29
CA PRO A 117 -15.05 23.56 -2.96
C PRO A 117 -13.70 23.02 -3.46
N LEU A 118 -13.08 22.16 -2.66
CA LEU A 118 -11.91 21.41 -3.09
C LEU A 118 -12.30 20.30 -4.08
N THR A 119 -11.39 20.00 -5.00
CA THR A 119 -11.56 18.91 -5.97
C THR A 119 -11.20 17.56 -5.33
N PRO A 120 -11.68 16.42 -5.88
CA PRO A 120 -11.24 15.09 -5.41
C PRO A 120 -9.72 14.92 -5.39
N GLU A 121 -8.99 15.53 -6.34
CA GLU A 121 -7.53 15.50 -6.41
C GLU A 121 -6.86 16.27 -5.27
N ASP A 122 -7.49 17.32 -4.74
CA ASP A 122 -6.95 18.05 -3.59
C ASP A 122 -6.91 17.17 -2.34
N TYR A 123 -7.90 16.28 -2.19
CA TYR A 123 -7.95 15.36 -1.07
C TYR A 123 -6.87 14.26 -1.17
N THR A 124 -6.55 13.80 -2.38
CA THR A 124 -5.58 12.71 -2.55
C THR A 124 -4.13 13.16 -2.39
N LYS A 125 -3.83 14.47 -2.43
CA LYS A 125 -2.48 15.04 -2.19
C LYS A 125 -1.89 14.67 -0.82
N GLY A 126 -2.73 14.43 0.17
CA GLY A 126 -2.32 14.04 1.52
C GLY A 126 -1.92 12.56 1.65
N ILE A 127 -2.05 11.77 0.58
CA ILE A 127 -1.84 10.32 0.60
C ILE A 127 -0.70 9.94 -0.37
N THR A 128 0.17 9.03 0.06
CA THR A 128 1.11 8.37 -0.87
C THR A 128 0.45 7.11 -1.46
N ILE A 129 0.15 7.15 -2.75
CA ILE A 129 -0.37 5.99 -3.48
C ILE A 129 0.81 5.09 -3.88
N PRO A 130 0.78 3.79 -3.54
CA PRO A 130 1.87 2.88 -3.88
C PRO A 130 1.99 2.67 -5.39
N GLU A 131 3.18 2.28 -5.85
CA GLU A 131 3.41 2.02 -7.28
C GLU A 131 2.46 0.94 -7.82
N GLY A 132 1.81 1.24 -8.95
CA GLY A 132 0.78 0.38 -9.55
C GLY A 132 -0.60 0.47 -8.88
N GLY A 133 -0.72 1.19 -7.77
CA GLY A 133 -2.01 1.53 -7.18
C GLY A 133 -2.70 2.70 -7.85
N LYS A 134 -4.01 2.86 -7.63
CA LYS A 134 -4.80 3.98 -8.16
C LYS A 134 -5.96 4.34 -7.23
N VAL A 135 -6.33 5.61 -7.22
CA VAL A 135 -7.56 6.07 -6.57
C VAL A 135 -8.75 5.72 -7.47
N THR A 136 -9.78 5.12 -6.88
CA THR A 136 -10.99 4.72 -7.61
C THR A 136 -12.22 5.51 -7.21
N ASN A 137 -12.24 6.09 -6.00
CA ASN A 137 -13.38 6.87 -5.51
C ASN A 137 -12.97 7.83 -4.39
N VAL A 138 -13.71 8.94 -4.25
CA VAL A 138 -13.59 9.91 -3.15
C VAL A 138 -14.99 10.24 -2.65
N GLU A 139 -15.24 10.00 -1.36
CA GLU A 139 -16.54 10.19 -0.71
C GLU A 139 -16.42 11.04 0.54
N ASN A 140 -17.57 11.47 1.08
CA ASN A 140 -17.68 12.28 2.29
C ASN A 140 -16.99 13.66 2.19
N ILE A 141 -17.18 14.35 1.06
CA ILE A 141 -16.63 15.69 0.86
C ILE A 141 -17.29 16.68 1.85
N PRO A 142 -16.53 17.31 2.76
CA PRO A 142 -17.09 18.16 3.80
C PRO A 142 -17.46 19.56 3.29
N ASP A 143 -18.36 20.22 4.00
CA ASP A 143 -18.62 21.65 3.85
C ASP A 143 -17.49 22.47 4.49
N LEU A 144 -16.83 23.31 3.68
CA LEU A 144 -15.69 24.14 4.07
C LEU A 144 -16.08 25.57 4.48
N THR A 145 -17.37 25.89 4.51
CA THR A 145 -17.85 27.24 4.85
C THR A 145 -17.91 27.50 6.36
N THR A 146 -17.81 26.44 7.17
CA THR A 146 -17.86 26.51 8.63
C THR A 146 -16.55 26.03 9.25
N PRO A 147 -15.92 26.77 10.18
CA PRO A 147 -14.71 26.32 10.88
C PRO A 147 -14.91 25.04 11.71
N GLY A 148 -13.80 24.36 12.00
CA GLY A 148 -13.73 23.21 12.90
C GLY A 148 -13.27 21.93 12.20
N LYS A 149 -13.08 20.89 13.03
CA LYS A 149 -12.78 19.53 12.55
C LYS A 149 -13.98 19.01 11.77
N LYS A 150 -13.71 18.43 10.60
CA LYS A 150 -14.73 17.83 9.73
C LYS A 150 -14.65 16.32 9.81
N ASP A 151 -15.72 15.68 9.34
CA ASP A 151 -15.69 14.24 9.12
C ASP A 151 -14.60 13.92 8.08
N PRO A 152 -13.79 12.85 8.31
CA PRO A 152 -12.73 12.50 7.39
C PRO A 152 -13.24 12.17 5.98
N VAL A 153 -12.54 12.64 4.98
CA VAL A 153 -12.81 12.28 3.58
C VAL A 153 -12.38 10.84 3.35
N LYS A 154 -13.24 10.03 2.72
CA LYS A 154 -12.95 8.62 2.45
C LYS A 154 -12.44 8.47 1.04
N VAL A 155 -11.21 7.98 0.91
CA VAL A 155 -10.59 7.70 -0.40
C VAL A 155 -10.45 6.21 -0.57
N THR A 156 -10.99 5.70 -1.67
CA THR A 156 -10.85 4.30 -2.05
C THR A 156 -9.64 4.15 -2.97
N VAL A 157 -8.70 3.30 -2.56
CA VAL A 157 -7.47 3.01 -3.30
C VAL A 157 -7.45 1.53 -3.67
N GLU A 158 -7.21 1.23 -4.94
CA GLU A 158 -6.89 -0.12 -5.42
C GLU A 158 -5.36 -0.28 -5.38
N LEU A 159 -4.88 -1.23 -4.57
CA LEU A 159 -3.47 -1.63 -4.45
C LEU A 159 -3.02 -2.43 -5.69
N PRO A 160 -1.70 -2.53 -5.97
CA PRO A 160 -1.18 -3.24 -7.14
C PRO A 160 -1.56 -4.73 -7.23
N ASN A 161 -1.93 -5.36 -6.11
CA ASN A 161 -2.44 -6.74 -6.05
C ASN A 161 -3.96 -6.84 -6.33
N GLY A 162 -4.61 -5.73 -6.68
CA GLY A 162 -6.06 -5.59 -6.90
C GLY A 162 -6.89 -5.47 -5.63
N LYS A 163 -6.27 -5.45 -4.44
CA LYS A 163 -7.00 -5.26 -3.17
C LYS A 163 -7.47 -3.81 -3.08
N VAL A 164 -8.74 -3.62 -2.75
CA VAL A 164 -9.30 -2.30 -2.47
C VAL A 164 -9.22 -2.01 -0.97
N ILE A 165 -8.73 -0.82 -0.63
CA ILE A 165 -8.64 -0.29 0.72
C ILE A 165 -9.34 1.07 0.81
N THR A 166 -9.77 1.45 2.01
CA THR A 166 -10.31 2.79 2.30
C THR A 166 -9.37 3.55 3.22
N VAL A 167 -9.03 4.77 2.83
CA VAL A 167 -8.14 5.69 3.55
C VAL A 167 -8.98 6.86 4.03
N ASP A 168 -8.91 7.15 5.33
CA ASP A 168 -9.62 8.27 5.93
C ASP A 168 -8.67 9.46 6.05
N ILE A 169 -8.98 10.56 5.36
CA ILE A 169 -8.18 11.80 5.39
C ILE A 169 -8.82 12.77 6.40
N PRO A 170 -8.11 13.14 7.47
CA PRO A 170 -8.57 14.18 8.38
C PRO A 170 -8.65 15.53 7.66
N VAL A 171 -9.72 16.28 7.91
CA VAL A 171 -9.89 17.64 7.37
C VAL A 171 -10.23 18.58 8.52
N ASN A 172 -9.53 19.70 8.58
CA ASN A 172 -9.78 20.76 9.55
C ASN A 172 -9.90 22.12 8.85
N VAL A 173 -10.97 22.83 9.18
CA VAL A 173 -11.24 24.16 8.64
C VAL A 173 -10.87 25.22 9.67
N THR A 174 -9.92 26.09 9.35
CA THR A 174 -9.54 27.20 10.22
C THR A 174 -10.42 28.43 9.97
N PRO A 175 -10.74 29.23 11.01
CA PRO A 175 -11.39 30.51 10.82
C PRO A 175 -10.57 31.42 9.90
N VAL A 176 -11.24 32.23 9.07
CA VAL A 176 -10.54 33.31 8.36
C VAL A 176 -10.05 34.30 9.43
N LYS A 177 -8.76 34.60 9.42
CA LYS A 177 -8.22 35.65 10.28
C LYS A 177 -8.77 36.98 9.77
N GLU A 178 -9.61 37.64 10.57
CA GLU A 178 -10.05 39.00 10.25
C GLU A 178 -8.82 39.90 10.14
N ILE A 179 -8.77 40.69 9.07
CA ILE A 179 -7.73 41.71 8.91
C ILE A 179 -8.19 42.89 9.75
N GLU A 180 -7.66 43.04 10.96
CA GLU A 180 -7.84 44.27 11.73
C GLU A 180 -7.13 45.40 10.99
N THR A 181 -7.91 46.26 10.34
CA THR A 181 -7.39 47.51 9.77
C THR A 181 -7.52 48.60 10.84
N PRO A 182 -6.47 49.41 11.09
CA PRO A 182 -6.60 50.56 11.98
C PRO A 182 -7.65 51.51 11.42
N VAL A 183 -8.39 52.18 12.31
CA VAL A 183 -9.41 53.17 11.91
C VAL A 183 -8.74 54.21 11.00
N THR A 184 -9.20 54.28 9.75
CA THR A 184 -8.72 55.22 8.75
C THR A 184 -9.86 56.11 8.30
N ASN A 185 -9.56 57.41 8.10
CA ASN A 185 -10.51 58.38 7.55
C ASN A 185 -10.57 58.31 6.01
N THR A 186 -9.76 57.45 5.39
CA THR A 186 -9.72 57.25 3.95
C THR A 186 -10.47 55.96 3.60
N PRO A 187 -11.48 55.99 2.71
CA PRO A 187 -12.16 54.79 2.25
C PRO A 187 -11.17 53.78 1.67
N LEU A 188 -11.19 52.55 2.17
CA LEU A 188 -10.36 51.47 1.62
C LEU A 188 -10.91 51.05 0.26
N THR A 189 -10.02 50.94 -0.73
CA THR A 189 -10.32 50.38 -2.04
C THR A 189 -10.18 48.85 -2.02
N PRO A 190 -10.82 48.09 -2.92
CA PRO A 190 -10.62 46.64 -3.04
C PRO A 190 -9.14 46.22 -3.14
N GLU A 191 -8.29 47.09 -3.69
CA GLU A 191 -6.83 46.91 -3.80
C GLU A 191 -6.10 47.00 -2.45
N ASP A 192 -6.68 47.65 -1.43
CA ASP A 192 -6.03 47.81 -0.13
C ASP A 192 -6.10 46.53 0.73
N TYR A 193 -7.05 45.63 0.46
CA TYR A 193 -7.17 44.34 1.15
C TYR A 193 -6.15 43.29 0.69
N THR A 194 -5.57 43.46 -0.50
CA THR A 194 -4.62 42.50 -1.08
C THR A 194 -3.16 42.87 -0.83
N LYS A 195 -2.87 44.12 -0.46
CA LYS A 195 -1.48 44.64 -0.22
C LYS A 195 -0.74 44.00 0.95
N GLY A 196 -1.42 43.24 1.81
CA GLY A 196 -0.82 42.49 2.92
C GLY A 196 -0.60 41.00 2.66
N ILE A 197 -1.11 40.46 1.55
CA ILE A 197 -1.03 39.03 1.23
C ILE A 197 0.27 38.80 0.45
N LYS A 198 1.33 38.40 1.14
CA LYS A 198 2.50 37.81 0.49
C LYS A 198 2.11 36.39 0.09
N ILE A 199 1.78 36.19 -1.18
CA ILE A 199 1.58 34.85 -1.74
C ILE A 199 2.95 34.14 -1.66
N PRO A 200 3.05 32.96 -1.02
CA PRO A 200 4.30 32.19 -0.94
C PRO A 200 4.78 31.70 -2.31
#